data_AF-A0A3N5Q821-F1
#
_entry.id   AF-A0A3N5Q821-F1
#
_cell.length_a   1.000
_cell.length_b   1.000
_cell.length_c   1.000
_cell.angle_alpha   90.00
_cell.angle_beta   90.00
_cell.angle_gamma   90.00
#
_symmetry.space_group_name_H-M   'P 1'
#
loop_
_entity.id
_entity.type
_entity.pdbx_description
1 polymer ?
#
loop_
_entity_poly.entity_id
_entity_poly.type
_entity_poly.pdbx_seq_one_letter_code
_entity_poly.pdbx_strand_id
1 'polypeptide(L)' 'MNDEKLVTKSWNEVCPVRGNKVQENSITVEFNDKEYGFCCPGCDSKFEKDPEKYSKNLSEDGKEFIGKN' A
#
# COMPACT_ATOMS: atom_id res chain seq x y z
N MET A 1 27.48 3.50 0.15
CA MET A 1 26.58 3.13 1.26
C MET A 1 25.23 3.76 0.94
N ASN A 2 24.12 3.11 0.65
CA ASN A 2 23.76 1.71 0.45
C ASN A 2 22.68 1.76 -0.63
N ASP A 3 23.05 1.46 -1.87
CA ASP A 3 22.09 1.25 -2.97
C ASP A 3 21.56 -0.18 -2.82
N GLU A 4 20.84 -0.39 -1.72
CA GLU A 4 20.10 -1.61 -1.47
C GLU A 4 18.89 -1.58 -2.42
N LYS A 5 19.15 -1.94 -3.68
CA LYS A 5 18.15 -2.30 -4.69
C LYS A 5 17.47 -3.61 -4.27
N LEU A 6 16.80 -3.58 -3.12
CA LEU A 6 15.79 -4.56 -2.76
C LEU A 6 14.52 -4.10 -3.46
N VAL A 7 14.21 -4.79 -4.56
CA VAL A 7 12.90 -4.75 -5.23
C VAL A 7 11.88 -5.39 -4.28
N THR A 8 11.49 -4.71 -3.20
CA THR A 8 10.54 -5.19 -2.17
C THR A 8 9.94 -4.06 -1.32
N LYS A 9 10.06 -2.79 -1.72
CA LYS A 9 9.59 -1.66 -0.92
C LYS A 9 8.37 -1.04 -1.56
N SER A 10 7.19 -1.53 -1.18
CA SER A 10 5.92 -0.86 -1.47
C SER A 10 6.04 0.62 -1.09
N TRP A 11 5.44 1.50 -1.89
CA TRP A 11 5.45 2.94 -1.66
C TRP A 11 4.82 3.31 -0.30
N ASN A 12 3.83 2.53 0.13
CA ASN A 12 3.16 2.67 1.41
C ASN A 12 3.71 1.73 2.50
N GLU A 13 3.67 2.19 3.76
CA GLU A 13 4.00 1.39 4.95
C GLU A 13 2.75 0.78 5.61
N VAL A 14 1.57 1.35 5.35
CA VAL A 14 0.29 0.89 5.88
C VAL A 14 -0.69 0.53 4.76
N CYS A 15 -1.46 -0.53 4.97
CA CYS A 15 -2.43 -1.06 4.03
C CYS A 15 -3.54 -0.03 3.76
N PRO A 16 -3.78 0.38 2.51
CA PRO A 16 -4.80 1.37 2.16
C PRO A 16 -6.24 0.89 2.42
N VAL A 17 -6.43 -0.42 2.63
CA VAL A 17 -7.73 -1.04 2.87
C VAL A 17 -8.08 -1.11 4.35
N ARG A 18 -7.10 -1.37 5.22
CA ARG A 18 -7.33 -1.65 6.65
C ARG A 18 -6.48 -0.81 7.61
N GLY A 19 -5.51 -0.04 7.13
CA GLY A 19 -4.60 0.77 7.94
C GLY A 19 -3.55 -0.01 8.75
N ASN A 20 -3.49 -1.33 8.62
CA ASN A 20 -2.46 -2.15 9.27
C ASN A 20 -1.14 -2.09 8.51
N LYS A 21 -0.01 -2.32 9.18
CA LYS A 21 1.31 -2.39 8.53
C LYS A 21 1.31 -3.38 7.37
N VAL A 22 1.91 -2.97 6.25
CA VAL A 22 2.17 -3.85 5.10
C VAL A 22 3.11 -4.97 5.55
N GLN A 23 2.90 -6.20 5.07
CA GLN A 23 3.82 -7.29 5.35
C GLN A 23 4.95 -7.31 4.32
N GLU A 24 6.17 -7.57 4.78
CA GLU A 24 7.29 -7.90 3.89
C GLU A 24 6.95 -9.20 3.14
N ASN A 25 6.95 -9.15 1.80
CA ASN A 25 6.48 -10.20 0.87
C ASN A 25 4.95 -10.26 0.63
N SER A 26 4.22 -9.19 0.90
CA SER A 26 2.85 -9.05 0.42
C SER A 26 2.77 -8.81 -1.09
N ILE A 27 1.64 -9.19 -1.68
CA ILE A 27 1.26 -8.75 -3.02
C ILE A 27 1.24 -7.22 -3.03
N THR A 28 1.74 -6.63 -4.10
CA THR A 28 1.66 -5.20 -4.36
C THR A 28 0.92 -4.94 -5.67
N VAL A 29 0.22 -3.81 -5.75
CA VAL A 29 -0.52 -3.38 -6.95
C VAL A 29 -0.02 -2.01 -7.36
N GLU A 30 0.34 -1.85 -8.62
CA GLU A 30 0.71 -0.56 -9.19
C GLU A 30 -0.54 0.28 -9.47
N PHE A 31 -0.57 1.50 -8.95
CA PHE A 31 -1.65 2.46 -9.20
C PHE A 31 -1.11 3.89 -9.14
N ASN A 32 -1.38 4.72 -10.14
CA ASN A 32 -0.87 6.11 -10.22
C ASN A 32 0.66 6.20 -10.05
N ASP A 33 1.42 5.35 -10.76
CA ASP A 33 2.89 5.29 -10.68
C ASP A 33 3.43 5.03 -9.25
N LYS A 34 2.59 4.49 -8.36
CA LYS A 34 2.92 4.12 -6.99
C LYS A 34 2.60 2.64 -6.76
N GLU A 35 3.48 1.96 -6.05
CA GLU A 35 3.32 0.54 -5.74
C GLU A 35 2.65 0.37 -4.36
N TYR A 36 1.39 -0.08 -4.32
CA TYR A 36 0.63 -0.25 -3.08
C TYR A 36 0.75 -1.67 -2.56
N GLY A 37 1.41 -1.83 -1.42
CA GLY A 37 1.48 -3.08 -0.66
C GLY A 37 0.32 -3.25 0.31
N PHE A 38 0.06 -4.50 0.67
CA PHE A 38 -1.07 -4.85 1.52
C PHE A 38 -0.64 -5.57 2.81
N CYS A 39 -1.51 -5.56 3.82
CA CYS A 39 -1.27 -6.30 5.06
C CYS A 39 -1.76 -7.76 5.00
N CYS A 40 -2.49 -8.15 3.95
CA CYS A 40 -3.17 -9.44 3.89
C CYS A 40 -3.42 -9.89 2.45
N PRO A 41 -3.40 -11.21 2.16
CA PRO A 41 -3.94 -11.72 0.89
C PRO A 41 -5.45 -11.43 0.81
N GLY A 42 -5.91 -10.90 -0.32
CA GLY A 42 -7.29 -10.47 -0.56
C GLY A 42 -7.55 -8.98 -0.24
N CYS A 43 -6.57 -8.28 0.34
CA CYS A 43 -6.59 -6.83 0.43
C CYS A 43 -6.40 -6.21 -0.98
N ASP A 44 -5.60 -6.84 -1.84
CA ASP A 44 -5.44 -6.54 -3.28
C ASP A 44 -6.79 -6.51 -4.01
N SER A 45 -7.57 -7.60 -3.94
CA SER A 45 -8.87 -7.68 -4.60
C SER A 45 -9.88 -6.64 -4.11
N LYS A 46 -9.73 -6.14 -2.87
CA LYS A 46 -10.53 -5.00 -2.38
C LYS A 46 -10.02 -3.70 -2.95
N PHE A 47 -8.71 -3.50 -2.95
CA PHE A 47 -8.08 -2.34 -3.55
C PHE A 47 -8.44 -2.20 -5.02
N GLU A 48 -8.37 -3.28 -5.81
CA GLU A 48 -8.71 -3.28 -7.24
C GLU A 48 -10.19 -2.93 -7.53
N LYS A 49 -11.11 -3.15 -6.58
CA LYS A 49 -12.52 -2.75 -6.75
C LYS A 49 -12.70 -1.24 -6.70
N ASP A 50 -11.95 -0.55 -5.86
CA ASP A 50 -12.06 0.90 -5.66
C ASP A 50 -10.68 1.53 -5.35
N PRO A 51 -9.69 1.44 -6.26
CA PRO A 51 -8.31 1.80 -5.95
C PRO A 51 -8.17 3.29 -5.66
N GLU A 52 -8.97 4.14 -6.30
CA GLU A 52 -9.05 5.58 -6.01
C GLU A 52 -9.56 5.90 -4.60
N LYS A 53 -10.48 5.09 -4.06
CA LYS A 53 -11.01 5.29 -2.71
C LYS A 53 -9.95 4.90 -1.68
N TYR A 54 -9.31 3.75 -1.90
CA TYR A 54 -8.32 3.21 -0.98
C TYR A 54 -6.99 3.96 -1.04
N SER A 55 -6.55 4.43 -2.22
CA SER A 55 -5.35 5.25 -2.34
C SER A 55 -5.45 6.56 -1.54
N LYS A 56 -6.64 7.16 -1.49
CA LYS A 56 -6.95 8.36 -0.68
C LYS A 56 -7.01 8.11 0.82
N ASN A 57 -7.05 6.84 1.25
CA ASN A 57 -6.96 6.52 2.68
C ASN A 57 -5.52 6.58 3.20
N LEU A 58 -4.55 6.86 2.35
CA LEU A 58 -3.15 7.02 2.74
C LEU A 58 -2.72 8.48 2.65
N SER A 59 -1.81 8.87 3.54
CA SER A 59 -1.15 10.17 3.49
C SER A 59 -0.37 10.33 2.16
N GLU A 60 0.00 11.56 1.82
CA GLU A 60 0.78 11.86 0.61
C GLU A 60 2.13 11.13 0.56
N ASP A 61 2.63 10.64 1.69
CA ASP A 61 3.84 9.83 1.82
C ASP A 61 3.57 8.31 1.96
N GLY A 62 2.31 7.87 2.00
CA GLY A 62 1.96 6.44 2.11
C GLY A 62 2.24 5.80 3.48
N LYS A 63 2.73 6.58 4.45
CA LYS A 63 3.19 6.07 5.76
C LYS A 63 2.09 5.96 6.80
N GLU A 64 1.04 6.76 6.65
CA GLU A 64 -0.05 6.87 7.61
C GLU A 64 -1.39 6.63 6.93
N PHE A 65 -2.29 5.95 7.64
CA PHE A 65 -3.65 5.74 7.21
C PHE A 65 -4.51 6.94 7.65
N ILE A 66 -4.96 7.74 6.68
CA ILE A 66 -5.79 8.94 6.87
C ILE A 66 -7.27 8.69 6.53
N GLY A 67 -7.63 7.48 6.08
CA GLY A 67 -9.00 7.11 5.75
C GLY A 67 -9.92 7.32 6.95
N LYS A 68 -10.79 8.34 6.89
CA LYS A 68 -11.85 8.53 7.88
C LYS A 68 -12.93 7.48 7.64
N ASN A 69 -13.19 6.66 8.67
CA ASN A 69 -14.35 5.78 8.73
C ASN A 69 -15.63 6.58 9.00
#